data_AF-A0A0C9SXZ3-F1
#
_entry.id   AF-A0A0C9SXZ3-F1
#
_cell.length_a   1.000
_cell.length_b   1.000
_cell.length_c   1.000
_cell.angle_alpha   90.00
_cell.angle_beta   90.00
_cell.angle_gamma   90.00
#
_symmetry.space_group_name_H-M   'P 1'
#
loop_
_entity.id
_entity.type
_entity.pdbx_description
1 polymer ?
#
loop_
_entity_poly.entity_id
_entity_poly.type
_entity_poly.pdbx_seq_one_letter_code
_entity_poly.pdbx_strand_id
1 'polypeptide(L)'
;MSVESSTCPTQHNRNPKGKNQYKDCPPKNDAKVTELLYDYQRREIFDKKRISQLLYDEHGIKLSESSVARRRRSLGLYASGVTTRQLPETVKRQLVLTQMSKDPGKKLGPRMIKQFIAKETGIHLTRDYIRAEMLRHDPEGFAARDTSKRARGDPDELGAPETIQLPMNS
;
A
#
# COMPACT_ATOMS: atom_id res chain seq x y z
N MET A 1 45.10 56.03 -14.10
CA MET A 1 44.46 54.74 -14.41
C MET A 1 44.04 54.14 -13.07
N SER A 2 42.87 54.54 -12.59
CA SER A 2 41.60 53.80 -12.68
C SER A 2 41.42 52.91 -11.47
N VAL A 3 40.56 53.40 -10.57
CA VAL A 3 40.05 52.72 -9.38
C VAL A 3 39.08 51.62 -9.81
N GLU A 4 39.31 50.39 -9.37
CA GLU A 4 38.32 49.31 -9.50
C GLU A 4 37.77 48.94 -8.13
N SER A 5 36.62 49.55 -7.84
CA SER A 5 35.74 49.26 -6.72
C SER A 5 35.10 47.89 -6.90
N SER A 6 35.56 46.91 -6.13
CA SER A 6 34.98 45.57 -6.06
C SER A 6 33.64 45.62 -5.29
N THR A 7 32.53 45.49 -6.00
CA THR A 7 31.19 45.39 -5.40
C THR A 7 30.95 43.95 -4.92
N CYS A 8 30.75 43.78 -3.61
CA CYS A 8 30.36 42.51 -3.01
C CYS A 8 28.86 42.24 -3.26
N PRO A 9 28.46 41.02 -3.67
CA PRO A 9 27.05 40.71 -3.93
C PRO A 9 26.26 40.66 -2.62
N THR A 10 25.22 41.49 -2.54
CA THR A 10 24.24 41.50 -1.46
C THR A 10 23.46 40.18 -1.44
N GLN A 11 23.79 39.31 -0.49
CA GLN A 11 22.97 38.14 -0.15
C GLN A 11 21.62 38.62 0.37
N HIS A 12 20.63 38.69 -0.52
CA HIS A 12 19.25 38.96 -0.15
C HIS A 12 18.70 37.75 0.61
N ASN A 13 18.80 37.77 1.94
CA ASN A 13 18.13 36.80 2.79
C ASN A 13 16.61 37.03 2.70
N ARG A 14 15.92 36.19 1.92
CA ARG A 14 14.47 36.28 1.66
C ARG A 14 13.59 35.94 2.88
N ASN A 15 14.17 35.56 4.02
CA ASN A 15 13.44 35.32 5.27
C ASN A 15 14.08 36.04 6.47
N PRO A 16 14.00 37.38 6.54
CA PRO A 16 14.65 38.17 7.59
C PRO A 16 14.09 37.94 9.00
N LYS A 17 12.90 37.33 9.12
CA LYS A 17 12.25 37.04 10.42
C LYS A 17 12.44 35.60 10.90
N GLY A 18 13.03 34.71 10.10
CA GLY A 18 13.19 33.29 10.43
C GLY A 18 11.88 32.55 10.72
N LYS A 19 10.72 33.13 10.36
CA LYS A 19 9.40 32.57 10.67
C LYS A 19 9.04 31.52 9.65
N ASN A 20 9.41 30.29 9.95
CA ASN A 20 9.01 29.13 9.18
C ASN A 20 7.54 28.87 9.52
N GLN A 21 6.62 29.09 8.58
CA GLN A 21 5.17 28.94 8.76
C GLN A 21 4.69 27.49 9.08
N TYR A 22 5.60 26.56 9.33
CA TYR A 22 5.34 25.12 9.50
C TYR A 22 5.69 24.63 10.91
N LYS A 23 5.20 25.32 11.95
CA LYS A 23 5.48 24.95 13.36
C LYS A 23 4.98 23.54 13.74
N ASP A 24 3.87 23.11 13.12
CA ASP A 24 3.20 21.85 13.49
C ASP A 24 3.55 20.66 12.58
N CYS A 25 4.46 20.85 11.63
CA CYS A 25 4.87 19.78 10.73
C CYS A 25 6.12 19.07 11.30
N PRO A 26 6.09 17.74 11.49
CA PRO A 26 7.27 17.02 11.94
C PRO A 26 8.44 17.22 10.97
N PRO A 27 9.69 17.25 11.46
CA PRO A 27 10.87 17.45 10.63
C PRO A 27 10.98 16.36 9.54
N LYS A 28 11.73 16.68 8.48
CA LYS A 28 11.87 15.83 7.28
C LYS A 28 12.35 14.41 7.60
N ASN A 29 13.16 14.25 8.65
CA ASN A 29 13.79 12.99 9.06
C ASN A 29 13.25 12.46 10.40
N ASP A 30 11.98 12.72 10.70
CA ASP A 30 11.34 12.14 11.88
C ASP A 30 11.33 10.60 11.78
N ALA A 31 12.05 9.94 12.68
CA ALA A 31 12.17 8.49 12.75
C ALA A 31 10.80 7.84 12.98
N LYS A 32 9.96 8.47 13.81
CA LYS A 32 8.62 7.96 14.13
C LYS A 32 7.73 7.92 12.89
N VAL A 33 7.73 8.99 12.09
CA VAL A 33 6.97 9.02 10.83
C VAL A 33 7.49 7.95 9.86
N THR A 34 8.80 7.73 9.82
CA THR A 34 9.42 6.73 8.95
C THR A 34 8.96 5.33 9.32
N GLU A 35 9.03 4.96 10.60
CA GLU A 35 8.54 3.68 11.11
C GLU A 35 7.06 3.46 10.80
N LEU A 36 6.21 4.46 11.07
CA LEU A 36 4.78 4.39 10.77
C LEU A 36 4.49 4.17 9.28
N LEU A 37 5.26 4.80 8.39
CA LEU A 37 5.11 4.56 6.95
C LEU A 37 5.49 3.12 6.55
N TYR A 38 6.49 2.51 7.19
CA TYR A 38 6.80 1.09 7.00
C TYR A 38 5.68 0.20 7.55
N ASP A 39 5.11 0.53 8.71
CA ASP A 39 4.00 -0.20 9.31
C ASP A 39 2.76 -0.19 8.41
N TYR A 40 2.38 0.97 7.89
CA TYR A 40 1.26 1.08 6.96
C TYR A 40 1.50 0.33 5.65
N GLN A 41 2.75 0.31 5.16
CA GLN A 41 3.14 -0.49 4.00
C GLN A 41 2.95 -1.99 4.27
N ARG A 42 3.34 -2.49 5.45
CA ARG A 42 3.11 -3.90 5.86
C ARG A 42 1.62 -4.25 5.96
N ARG A 43 0.77 -3.28 6.30
CA ARG A 43 -0.71 -3.40 6.31
C ARG A 43 -1.35 -3.26 4.92
N GLU A 44 -0.55 -3.15 3.85
CA GLU A 44 -1.00 -2.89 2.47
C GLU A 44 -1.79 -1.59 2.29
N ILE A 45 -1.56 -0.58 3.13
CA ILE A 45 -2.21 0.73 3.04
C ILE A 45 -1.32 1.67 2.21
N PHE A 46 -1.72 1.92 0.96
CA PHE A 46 -0.95 2.75 0.04
C PHE A 46 -1.62 4.09 -0.32
N ASP A 47 -2.85 4.34 0.12
CA ASP A 47 -3.51 5.61 -0.18
C ASP A 47 -2.97 6.73 0.72
N LYS A 48 -2.43 7.77 0.10
CA LYS A 48 -1.86 8.95 0.78
C LYS A 48 -2.90 9.69 1.62
N LYS A 49 -4.17 9.71 1.20
CA LYS A 49 -5.28 10.31 1.95
C LYS A 49 -5.52 9.54 3.23
N ARG A 50 -5.68 8.23 3.08
CA ARG A 50 -5.88 7.33 4.21
C ARG A 50 -4.72 7.36 5.19
N ILE A 51 -3.48 7.36 4.72
CA ILE A 51 -2.29 7.44 5.58
C ILE A 51 -2.24 8.76 6.34
N SER A 52 -2.51 9.90 5.68
CA SER A 52 -2.56 11.22 6.33
C SER A 52 -3.60 11.26 7.46
N GLN A 53 -4.78 10.68 7.21
CA GLN A 53 -5.82 10.55 8.22
C GLN A 53 -5.40 9.63 9.38
N LEU A 54 -4.83 8.45 9.09
CA LEU A 54 -4.35 7.53 10.14
C LEU A 54 -3.23 8.12 10.99
N LEU A 55 -2.29 8.85 10.38
CA LEU A 55 -1.24 9.56 11.11
C LEU A 55 -1.82 10.59 12.09
N TYR A 56 -2.91 11.24 11.71
CA TYR A 56 -3.60 12.18 12.58
C TYR A 56 -4.40 11.48 13.68
N ASP A 57 -5.24 10.50 13.30
CA ASP A 57 -6.17 9.82 14.20
C ASP A 57 -5.43 8.96 15.25
N GLU A 58 -4.41 8.21 14.84
CA GLU A 58 -3.70 7.26 15.72
C GLU A 58 -2.53 7.92 16.48
N HIS A 59 -1.90 8.94 15.89
CA HIS A 59 -0.63 9.47 16.38
C HIS A 59 -0.59 10.98 16.59
N GLY A 60 -1.66 11.71 16.26
CA GLY A 60 -1.74 13.16 16.37
C GLY A 60 -0.83 13.92 15.39
N ILE A 61 -0.32 13.25 14.36
CA ILE A 61 0.66 13.81 13.42
C ILE A 61 -0.05 14.47 12.24
N LYS A 62 -0.03 15.80 12.18
CA LYS A 62 -0.57 16.57 11.06
C LYS A 62 0.41 16.58 9.89
N LEU A 63 0.22 15.66 8.94
CA LEU A 63 1.03 15.57 7.72
C LEU A 63 0.15 15.63 6.47
N SER A 64 0.42 16.57 5.55
CA SER A 64 -0.35 16.69 4.31
C SER A 64 -0.10 15.50 3.35
N GLU A 65 -1.09 15.19 2.52
CA GLU A 65 -1.01 14.13 1.49
C GLU A 65 0.26 14.24 0.62
N SER A 66 0.60 15.47 0.21
CA SER A 66 1.78 15.77 -0.60
C SER A 66 3.08 15.45 0.14
N SER A 67 3.12 15.68 1.45
CA SER A 67 4.26 15.37 2.30
C SER A 67 4.39 13.87 2.54
N VAL A 68 3.28 13.17 2.76
CA VAL A 68 3.24 11.69 2.82
C VAL A 68 3.80 11.09 1.53
N ALA A 69 3.31 11.55 0.37
CA ALA A 69 3.77 11.06 -0.93
C ALA A 69 5.28 11.30 -1.16
N ARG A 70 5.77 12.49 -0.78
CA ARG A 70 7.21 12.82 -0.90
C ARG A 70 8.07 11.96 0.01
N ARG A 71 7.68 11.76 1.27
CA ARG A 71 8.41 10.90 2.22
C ARG A 71 8.44 9.45 1.76
N ARG A 72 7.30 8.91 1.33
CA ARG A 72 7.22 7.54 0.78
C ARG A 72 8.12 7.34 -0.43
N ARG A 73 8.14 8.30 -1.36
CA ARG A 73 9.05 8.25 -2.51
C ARG A 73 10.53 8.25 -2.08
N SER A 74 10.87 9.07 -1.08
CA SER A 74 12.24 9.14 -0.54
C SER A 74 12.67 7.84 0.14
N LEU A 75 11.73 7.13 0.75
CA LEU A 75 11.94 5.82 1.39
C LEU A 75 11.79 4.63 0.43
N GLY A 76 11.48 4.86 -0.85
CA GLY A 76 11.23 3.79 -1.82
C GLY A 76 9.96 2.97 -1.56
N LEU A 77 9.02 3.49 -0.78
CA LEU A 77 7.77 2.81 -0.40
C LEU A 77 6.71 2.91 -1.50
N TYR A 78 6.84 2.05 -2.50
CA TYR A 78 5.97 2.02 -3.68
C TYR A 78 4.84 0.99 -3.55
N ALA A 79 3.74 1.25 -4.24
CA ALA A 79 2.64 0.30 -4.38
C ALA A 79 2.97 -0.79 -5.42
N SER A 80 2.27 -1.92 -5.33
CA SER A 80 2.49 -3.12 -6.15
C SER A 80 2.61 -2.88 -7.67
N GLY A 81 1.84 -1.96 -8.25
CA GLY A 81 1.91 -1.67 -9.68
C GLY A 81 3.23 -1.00 -10.10
N VAL A 82 3.75 -0.09 -9.26
CA VAL A 82 4.99 0.63 -9.55
C VAL A 82 6.19 -0.29 -9.40
N THR A 83 6.26 -1.05 -8.31
CA THR A 83 7.32 -2.03 -8.06
C THR A 83 7.37 -3.11 -9.13
N THR A 84 6.22 -3.65 -9.55
CA THR A 84 6.19 -4.69 -10.61
C THR A 84 6.69 -4.18 -11.96
N ARG A 85 6.50 -2.89 -12.25
CA ARG A 85 7.00 -2.26 -13.49
C ARG A 85 8.49 -1.89 -13.40
N GLN A 86 8.96 -1.47 -12.24
CA GLN A 86 10.35 -1.01 -12.06
C GLN A 86 11.33 -2.16 -11.80
N LEU A 87 10.87 -3.26 -11.20
CA LEU A 87 11.75 -4.38 -10.87
C LEU A 87 12.10 -5.20 -12.12
N PRO A 88 13.38 -5.66 -12.23
CA PRO A 88 13.79 -6.58 -13.28
C PRO A 88 12.96 -7.86 -13.27
N GLU A 89 12.68 -8.39 -14.46
CA GLU A 89 11.88 -9.60 -14.65
C GLU A 89 12.45 -10.81 -13.89
N THR A 90 13.78 -10.94 -13.90
CA THR A 90 14.52 -11.99 -13.20
C THR A 90 14.26 -11.97 -11.69
N VAL A 91 14.32 -10.78 -11.07
CA VAL A 91 14.08 -10.61 -9.63
C VAL A 91 12.63 -10.94 -9.28
N LYS A 92 11.67 -10.45 -10.08
CA LYS A 92 10.24 -10.71 -9.83
C LYS A 92 9.91 -12.20 -9.91
N ARG A 93 10.40 -12.88 -10.95
CA ARG A 93 10.24 -14.33 -11.11
C ARG A 93 10.87 -15.07 -9.94
N GLN A 94 12.09 -14.70 -9.54
CA GLN A 94 12.77 -15.33 -8.41
C GLN A 94 11.98 -15.21 -7.11
N LEU A 95 11.41 -14.04 -6.82
CA LEU A 95 10.57 -13.84 -5.63
C LEU A 95 9.35 -14.77 -5.61
N VAL A 96 8.69 -14.93 -6.75
CA VAL A 96 7.53 -15.82 -6.87
C VAL A 96 7.94 -17.28 -6.71
N LEU A 97 9.00 -17.71 -7.40
CA LEU A 97 9.49 -19.09 -7.34
C LEU A 97 9.97 -19.46 -5.94
N THR A 98 10.76 -18.60 -5.28
CA THR A 98 11.20 -18.81 -3.90
C THR A 98 10.02 -19.03 -2.97
N GLN A 99 8.93 -18.26 -3.14
CA GLN A 99 7.74 -18.41 -2.31
C GLN A 99 6.92 -19.66 -2.65
N MET A 100 6.87 -20.05 -3.93
CA MET A 100 6.24 -21.31 -4.36
C MET A 100 7.00 -22.53 -3.82
N SER A 101 8.34 -22.51 -3.83
CA SER A 101 9.16 -23.59 -3.28
C SER A 101 8.96 -23.81 -1.78
N LYS A 102 8.56 -22.77 -1.04
CA LYS A 102 8.21 -22.87 0.39
C LYS A 102 6.84 -23.50 0.66
N ASP A 103 6.00 -23.66 -0.37
CA ASP A 103 4.70 -24.29 -0.27
C ASP A 103 4.67 -25.62 -1.03
N PRO A 104 5.23 -26.70 -0.45
CA PRO A 104 5.24 -28.01 -1.09
C PRO A 104 3.82 -28.57 -1.31
N GLY A 105 2.83 -28.09 -0.55
CA GLY A 105 1.44 -28.50 -0.67
C GLY A 105 0.68 -27.79 -1.80
N LYS A 106 1.26 -26.76 -2.44
CA LYS A 106 0.65 -25.98 -3.52
C LYS A 106 -0.73 -25.40 -3.15
N LYS A 107 -0.97 -25.17 -1.85
CA LYS A 107 -2.25 -24.70 -1.30
C LYS A 107 -2.34 -23.18 -1.23
N LEU A 108 -1.22 -22.46 -1.37
CA LEU A 108 -1.17 -21.00 -1.27
C LEU A 108 -1.56 -20.33 -2.58
N GLY A 109 -2.49 -19.38 -2.48
CA GLY A 109 -3.03 -18.71 -3.65
C GLY A 109 -2.22 -17.49 -4.03
N PRO A 110 -2.46 -16.91 -5.22
CA PRO A 110 -1.79 -15.69 -5.66
C PRO A 110 -1.87 -14.56 -4.62
N ARG A 111 -3.00 -14.46 -3.90
CA ARG A 111 -3.20 -13.48 -2.82
C ARG A 111 -2.31 -13.75 -1.60
N MET A 112 -2.17 -15.01 -1.20
CA MET A 112 -1.35 -15.40 -0.05
C MET A 112 0.14 -15.25 -0.38
N ILE A 113 0.55 -15.74 -1.56
CA ILE A 113 1.93 -15.57 -2.05
C ILE A 113 2.31 -14.10 -2.12
N LYS A 114 1.42 -13.23 -2.63
CA LYS A 114 1.64 -11.77 -2.62
C LYS A 114 1.92 -11.24 -1.21
N GLN A 115 1.11 -11.63 -0.23
CA GLN A 115 1.26 -11.19 1.16
C GLN A 115 2.56 -11.70 1.78
N PHE A 116 2.94 -12.95 1.50
CA PHE A 116 4.20 -13.51 2.00
C PHE A 116 5.43 -12.83 1.40
N ILE A 117 5.45 -12.60 0.08
CA ILE A 117 6.53 -11.85 -0.57
C ILE A 117 6.66 -10.45 0.06
N ALA A 118 5.53 -9.76 0.26
CA ALA A 118 5.52 -8.45 0.90
C ALA A 118 6.01 -8.50 2.35
N LYS A 119 5.64 -9.53 3.12
CA LYS A 119 6.06 -9.69 4.52
C LYS A 119 7.55 -9.99 4.66
N GLU A 120 8.09 -10.83 3.78
CA GLU A 120 9.49 -11.28 3.86
C GLU A 120 10.46 -10.27 3.26
N THR A 121 10.11 -9.68 2.11
CA THR A 121 11.04 -8.83 1.35
C THR A 121 10.69 -7.34 1.39
N GLY A 122 9.49 -6.99 1.86
CA GLY A 122 8.96 -5.62 1.76
C GLY A 122 8.58 -5.21 0.33
N ILE A 123 8.79 -6.09 -0.65
CA ILE A 123 8.47 -5.84 -2.05
C ILE A 123 7.04 -6.30 -2.33
N HIS A 124 6.25 -5.42 -2.94
CA HIS A 124 4.90 -5.78 -3.35
C HIS A 124 4.89 -6.09 -4.85
N LEU A 125 4.37 -7.24 -5.27
CA LEU A 125 4.13 -7.53 -6.67
C LEU A 125 2.61 -7.50 -6.96
N THR A 126 2.23 -7.29 -8.22
CA THR A 126 0.81 -7.35 -8.60
C THR A 126 0.33 -8.80 -8.55
N ARG A 127 -0.94 -8.98 -8.14
CA ARG A 127 -1.56 -10.29 -8.07
C ARG A 127 -1.59 -10.99 -9.43
N ASP A 128 -1.80 -10.23 -10.50
CA ASP A 128 -1.92 -10.77 -11.85
C ASP A 128 -0.59 -11.30 -12.37
N TYR A 129 0.52 -10.60 -12.05
CA TYR A 129 1.87 -11.10 -12.35
C TYR A 129 2.15 -12.41 -11.63
N ILE A 130 1.88 -12.47 -10.32
CA ILE A 130 2.07 -13.68 -9.52
C ILE A 130 1.22 -14.83 -10.07
N ARG A 131 -0.05 -14.56 -10.43
CA ARG A 131 -0.93 -15.56 -11.02
C ARG A 131 -0.37 -16.12 -12.34
N ALA A 132 0.13 -15.25 -13.21
CA ALA A 132 0.70 -15.65 -14.50
C ALA A 132 1.93 -16.54 -14.30
N GLU A 133 2.83 -16.18 -13.38
CA GLU A 133 4.01 -17.00 -13.07
C GLU A 133 3.64 -18.32 -12.40
N MET A 134 2.68 -18.34 -11.46
CA MET A 134 2.20 -19.60 -10.87
C MET A 134 1.64 -20.55 -11.93
N LEU A 135 0.81 -20.05 -12.85
CA LEU A 135 0.24 -20.84 -13.94
C LEU A 135 1.32 -21.37 -14.90
N ARG A 136 2.39 -20.60 -15.11
CA ARG A 136 3.47 -20.95 -16.02
C ARG A 136 4.33 -22.10 -15.50
N HIS A 137 4.62 -22.12 -14.20
CA HIS A 137 5.50 -23.11 -13.59
C HIS A 137 4.75 -24.31 -13.03
N ASP A 138 3.49 -24.13 -12.59
CA ASP A 138 2.72 -25.19 -11.95
C ASP A 138 1.21 -25.09 -12.26
N PRO A 139 0.82 -25.38 -13.51
CA PRO A 139 -0.59 -25.33 -13.91
C PRO A 139 -1.43 -26.38 -13.17
N GLU A 140 -0.85 -27.55 -12.88
CA GLU A 140 -1.53 -28.66 -12.18
C GLU A 140 -1.78 -28.32 -10.72
N GLY A 141 -0.79 -27.82 -9.99
CA GLY A 141 -0.95 -27.32 -8.63
C GLY A 141 -1.93 -26.17 -8.54
N PHE A 142 -1.96 -25.30 -9.56
CA PHE A 142 -2.91 -24.21 -9.62
C PHE A 142 -4.35 -24.70 -9.83
N ALA A 143 -4.56 -25.71 -10.69
CA ALA A 143 -5.87 -26.28 -10.99
C ALA A 143 -6.40 -27.18 -9.86
N ALA A 144 -5.52 -27.95 -9.21
CA ALA A 144 -5.86 -28.83 -8.09
C ALA A 144 -6.19 -28.07 -6.80
N ARG A 145 -5.96 -26.75 -6.76
CA ARG A 145 -6.42 -25.92 -5.64
C ARG A 145 -7.94 -25.91 -5.61
N ASP A 146 -8.48 -26.45 -4.54
CA ASP A 146 -9.89 -26.30 -4.19
C ASP A 146 -10.20 -24.81 -3.92
N THR A 147 -10.67 -24.11 -4.96
CA THR A 147 -11.15 -22.73 -4.87
C THR A 147 -12.65 -22.67 -4.52
N SER A 148 -13.28 -23.84 -4.40
CA SER A 148 -14.65 -24.01 -3.99
C SER A 148 -14.75 -23.75 -2.49
N LYS A 149 -15.03 -22.49 -2.12
CA LYS A 149 -15.96 -22.05 -1.06
C LYS A 149 -15.62 -20.64 -0.60
N ARG A 150 -16.14 -19.67 -1.34
CA ARG A 150 -17.10 -18.72 -0.77
C ARG A 150 -18.25 -18.67 -1.75
N ALA A 151 -19.22 -19.56 -1.57
CA ALA A 151 -20.57 -19.25 -2.00
C ALA A 151 -20.86 -17.85 -1.44
N ARG A 152 -21.06 -16.87 -2.32
CA ARG A 152 -21.83 -15.69 -1.94
C ARG A 152 -23.15 -16.30 -1.50
N GLY A 153 -23.59 -16.03 -0.26
CA GLY A 153 -24.83 -16.61 0.24
C GLY A 153 -25.90 -16.51 -0.83
N ASP A 154 -26.42 -17.66 -1.23
CA ASP A 154 -27.61 -17.75 -2.06
C ASP A 154 -28.72 -16.97 -1.33
N PRO A 155 -29.29 -15.92 -1.93
CA PRO A 155 -30.47 -15.30 -1.37
C PRO A 155 -31.66 -16.11 -1.86
N ASP A 156 -31.94 -17.24 -1.22
CA ASP A 156 -33.19 -17.95 -1.47
C ASP A 156 -33.70 -18.54 -0.16
N GLU A 157 -34.65 -17.84 0.46
CA GLU A 157 -35.88 -18.43 0.99
C GLU A 157 -36.83 -17.32 1.46
N LEU A 158 -37.71 -16.94 0.53
CA LEU A 158 -39.12 -16.56 0.71
C LEU A 158 -39.64 -16.48 2.16
N GLY A 159 -39.45 -15.33 2.81
CA GLY A 159 -40.34 -14.86 3.87
C GLY A 159 -41.51 -14.10 3.25
N ALA A 160 -42.51 -14.81 2.71
CA ALA A 160 -43.79 -14.19 2.41
C ALA A 160 -44.44 -13.73 3.73
N PRO A 161 -44.88 -12.47 3.87
CA PRO A 161 -45.68 -12.11 5.03
C PRO A 161 -47.02 -12.86 4.95
N GLU A 162 -47.24 -13.73 5.93
CA GLU A 162 -48.52 -14.37 6.20
C GLU A 162 -49.63 -13.31 6.18
N THR A 163 -50.54 -13.42 5.22
CA THR A 163 -51.76 -12.62 5.17
C THR A 163 -52.57 -12.94 6.43
N ILE A 164 -52.59 -12.01 7.39
CA ILE A 164 -53.47 -12.08 8.56
C ILE A 164 -54.90 -11.92 8.05
N GLN A 165 -55.63 -13.04 7.99
CA GLN A 165 -57.07 -13.05 7.76
C GLN A 165 -57.77 -12.50 9.01
N LEU A 166 -58.26 -11.27 8.94
CA LEU A 166 -59.12 -10.71 9.99
C LEU A 166 -60.47 -11.46 9.97
N PRO A 167 -60.97 -11.96 11.11
CA PRO A 167 -62.31 -12.54 11.16
C PRO A 167 -63.36 -11.43 10.97
N MET A 168 -64.23 -11.63 9.98
CA MET A 168 -65.48 -10.90 9.82
C MET A 168 -66.39 -11.24 11.01
N ASN A 169 -66.62 -10.28 11.89
CA ASN A 169 -67.73 -10.37 12.84
C ASN A 169 -69.02 -9.91 12.14
N SER A 170 -70.07 -10.73 12.30
CA SER A 170 -71.46 -10.46 11.89
C SER A 170 -72.12 -9.38 12.73
#